data_AF-A0A3C2BS64-F1
#
_entry.id   AF-A0A3C2BS64-F1
#
_cell.length_a   1.000
_cell.length_b   1.000
_cell.length_c   1.000
_cell.angle_alpha   90.00
_cell.angle_beta   90.00
_cell.angle_gamma   90.00
#
_symmetry.space_group_name_H-M   'P 1'
#
loop_
_entity.id
_entity.type
_entity.pdbx_description
1 polymer ?
#
loop_
_entity_poly.entity_id
_entity_poly.type
_entity_poly.pdbx_seq_one_letter_code
_entity_poly.pdbx_strand_id
1 'polypeptide(L)' 'DYPEASELVTKLYDEFGFDTVNIGPLSESWRVERDRPAYVVRQNAEELGENLARAPRAI' A
#
# COMPACT_ATOMS: atom_id res chain seq x y z
N ASP A 1 -4.89 -13.52 9.95
CA ASP A 1 -3.80 -12.87 9.19
C ASP A 1 -2.63 -13.81 8.97
N TYR A 2 -1.83 -13.50 7.96
CA TYR A 2 -0.62 -14.24 7.54
C TYR A 2 0.54 -13.24 7.40
N PRO A 3 1.12 -12.74 8.50
CA PRO A 3 2.20 -11.76 8.46
C PRO A 3 3.40 -12.24 7.62
N GLU A 4 3.72 -13.53 7.69
CA GLU A 4 4.78 -14.16 6.92
C GLU A 4 4.57 -14.07 5.41
N ALA A 5 3.32 -14.07 4.94
CA ALA A 5 3.01 -13.90 3.53
C ALA A 5 3.33 -12.47 3.06
N SER A 6 3.01 -11.47 3.88
CA SER A 6 3.36 -10.08 3.59
C SER A 6 4.88 -9.86 3.62
N GLU A 7 5.59 -10.46 4.57
CA GLU A 7 7.06 -10.40 4.65
C GLU A 7 7.74 -11.06 3.44
N LEU A 8 7.21 -12.19 2.97
CA LEU A 8 7.71 -12.87 1.77
C LEU A 8 7.61 -11.96 0.54
N VAL A 9 6.46 -11.30 0.36
CA VAL A 9 6.25 -10.40 -0.78
C VAL A 9 7.09 -9.14 -0.66
N THR A 10 7.24 -8.56 0.54
CA THR A 10 8.13 -7.41 0.77
C THR A 10 9.56 -7.74 0.35
N LYS A 11 10.10 -8.89 0.79
CA LYS A 11 11.46 -9.33 0.41
C LYS A 11 11.60 -9.51 -1.10
N LEU A 12 10.57 -10.06 -1.77
CA LEU A 12 10.58 -10.24 -3.23
C LEU A 12 10.67 -8.89 -3.97
N TYR A 13 9.93 -7.88 -3.52
CA TYR A 13 10.01 -6.54 -4.11
C TYR A 13 11.37 -5.88 -3.84
N ASP A 14 11.93 -6.07 -2.64
CA ASP A 14 13.26 -5.57 -2.29
C ASP A 14 14.34 -6.20 -3.19
N GLU A 15 14.24 -7.50 -3.52
CA GLU A 15 15.12 -8.19 -4.48
C GLU A 15 15.06 -7.60 -5.90
N PHE A 16 13.90 -7.06 -6.28
CA PHE A 16 13.74 -6.33 -7.55
C PHE A 16 14.14 -4.85 -7.47
N GLY A 17 14.48 -4.34 -6.28
CA GLY A 17 14.88 -2.96 -6.07
C GLY A 17 13.70 -1.98 -6.00
N PHE A 18 12.51 -2.44 -5.61
CA PHE A 18 11.34 -1.58 -5.38
C PHE A 18 11.20 -1.20 -3.91
N ASP A 19 10.74 0.01 -3.64
CA ASP A 19 10.41 0.48 -2.29
C ASP A 19 8.99 0.00 -1.89
N THR A 20 8.91 -1.12 -1.16
CA THR A 20 7.62 -1.68 -0.72
C THR A 20 6.99 -0.89 0.42
N VAL A 21 5.69 -0.60 0.32
CA VAL A 21 4.88 -0.07 1.43
C VAL A 21 3.83 -1.10 1.85
N ASN A 22 4.01 -1.72 3.02
CA ASN A 22 3.00 -2.60 3.61
C ASN A 22 1.89 -1.76 4.26
N ILE A 23 0.65 -1.92 3.79
CA ILE A 23 -0.51 -1.12 4.22
C ILE A 23 -1.36 -1.80 5.32
N GLY A 24 -0.89 -2.91 5.87
CA GLY A 24 -1.56 -3.67 6.93
C GLY A 24 -2.46 -4.81 6.41
N PRO A 25 -3.44 -5.26 7.21
CA PRO A 25 -4.29 -6.41 6.87
C PRO A 25 -5.24 -6.10 5.71
N LEU A 26 -5.86 -7.14 5.14
CA LEU A 26 -6.80 -7.01 4.02
C LEU A 26 -8.01 -6.10 4.34
N SER A 27 -8.39 -5.94 5.61
CA SER A 27 -9.44 -5.01 6.02
C SER A 27 -9.11 -3.54 5.70
N GLU A 28 -7.84 -3.23 5.43
CA GLU A 28 -7.33 -1.91 5.10
C GLU A 28 -7.13 -1.68 3.59
N SER A 29 -7.46 -2.67 2.73
CA SER A 29 -7.30 -2.56 1.26
C SER A 29 -8.06 -1.38 0.65
N TRP A 30 -9.17 -0.97 1.29
CA TRP A 30 -10.02 0.13 0.85
C TRP A 30 -9.29 1.45 0.68
N ARG A 31 -8.09 1.63 1.26
CA ARG A 31 -7.25 2.83 1.10
C ARG A 31 -6.62 2.95 -0.29
N VAL A 32 -6.51 1.86 -1.03
CA VAL A 32 -5.92 1.81 -2.39
C VAL A 32 -6.94 1.44 -3.47
N GLU A 33 -8.23 1.42 -3.13
CA GLU A 33 -9.31 1.14 -4.09
C GLU A 33 -9.69 2.38 -4.91
N ARG A 34 -10.65 2.23 -5.84
CA ARG A 34 -11.15 3.31 -6.68
C ARG A 34 -11.56 4.53 -5.83
N ASP A 35 -11.34 5.72 -6.39
CA ASP A 35 -11.68 7.02 -5.78
C ASP A 35 -10.91 7.31 -4.47
N ARG A 36 -9.76 6.65 -4.28
CA ARG A 36 -8.80 6.96 -3.22
C ARG A 36 -7.58 7.70 -3.77
N PRO A 37 -6.90 8.50 -2.93
CA PRO A 37 -5.72 9.27 -3.37
C PRO A 37 -4.59 8.40 -3.94
N ALA A 38 -4.45 7.15 -3.47
CA ALA A 38 -3.41 6.24 -3.94
C ALA A 38 -3.74 5.54 -5.28
N TYR A 39 -4.98 5.63 -5.78
CA TYR A 39 -5.44 4.82 -6.91
C TYR A 39 -4.96 5.37 -8.25
N VAL A 40 -4.20 4.57 -9.02
CA VAL A 40 -3.77 4.87 -10.41
C VAL A 40 -2.84 6.09 -10.54
N VAL A 41 -2.36 6.65 -9.43
CA VAL A 41 -1.42 7.77 -9.42
C VAL A 41 0.01 7.26 -9.36
N ARG A 42 0.90 7.84 -10.20
CA ARG A 42 2.35 7.64 -10.09
C ARG A 42 2.83 8.36 -8.82
N GLN A 43 3.47 7.61 -7.92
CA GLN A 43 3.93 8.11 -6.63
C GLN A 43 5.13 7.28 -6.14
N ASN A 44 6.00 7.89 -5.34
CA ASN A 44 7.06 7.20 -4.60
C ASN A 44 6.53 6.65 -3.25
N ALA A 45 7.39 6.00 -2.45
CA ALA A 45 6.98 5.39 -1.18
C ALA A 45 6.51 6.41 -0.13
N GLU A 46 7.12 7.60 -0.07
CA GLU A 46 6.71 8.69 0.83
C GLU A 46 5.33 9.22 0.43
N GLU A 47 5.15 9.56 -0.85
CA GLU A 47 3.88 10.02 -1.42
C GLU A 47 2.76 8.98 -1.24
N LEU A 48 3.08 7.68 -1.40
CA LEU A 48 2.14 6.59 -1.12
C LEU A 48 1.73 6.58 0.35
N GLY A 49 2.68 6.68 1.29
CA GLY A 49 2.40 6.78 2.72
C GLY A 49 1.43 7.93 3.04
N GLU A 50 1.68 9.11 2.48
CA GLU A 50 0.80 10.27 2.64
C GLU A 50 -0.59 10.06 2.04
N ASN A 51 -0.68 9.51 0.83
CA ASN A 51 -1.95 9.26 0.15
C ASN A 51 -2.81 8.24 0.90
N LEU A 52 -2.19 7.22 1.49
CA LEU A 52 -2.87 6.26 2.35
C LEU A 52 -3.46 6.94 3.60
N ALA A 53 -2.71 7.86 4.22
CA ALA A 53 -3.18 8.61 5.39
C ALA A 53 -4.35 9.56 5.05
N ARG A 54 -4.38 10.11 3.83
CA ARG A 54 -5.45 10.99 3.34
C ARG A 54 -6.73 10.24 2.91
N ALA A 55 -6.69 8.92 2.74
CA ALA A 55 -7.81 8.16 2.19
C ALA A 55 -9.05 8.20 3.13
N PRO A 56 -10.22 8.70 2.67
CA PRO A 56 -11.42 8.73 3.50
C PRO A 56 -12.11 7.36 3.50
N ARG A 57 -12.78 6.95 4.57
CA ARG A 57 -13.45 5.62 4.60
C ARG A 57 -14.70 5.57 3.71
N ALA A 58 -15.39 6.70 3.58
CA ALA A 58 -16.56 6.91 2.73
C ALA A 58 -16.26 8.03 1.70
N ILE A 59 -16.94 8.01 0.56
CA ILE A 59 -16.81 8.99 -0.54
C ILE A 59 -18.10 9.79 -0.62
#